data_AF-A0A3B8VUH0-F1
#
_entry.id   AF-A0A3B8VUH0-F1
#
_cell.length_a   1.000
_cell.length_b   1.000
_cell.length_c   1.000
_cell.angle_alpha   90.00
_cell.angle_beta   90.00
_cell.angle_gamma   90.00
#
_symmetry.space_group_name_H-M   'P 1'
#
loop_
_entity.id
_entity.type
_entity.pdbx_description
1 polymer ?
#
loop_
_entity_poly.entity_id
_entity_poly.type
_entity_poly.pdbx_seq_one_letter_code
_entity_poly.pdbx_strand_id
1 'polypeptide(L)' 'MIHILVVEDETRVADLLKKGLEESGYNVSVAYDGAMGLRLFKSAVYDFVISDVILPNMNGFEFCKEVRAINKE' A
#
# COMPACT_ATOMS: atom_id res chain seq x y z
N MET A 1 -10.37 13.68 -1.51
CA MET A 1 -9.34 13.32 -2.51
C MET A 1 -9.00 11.87 -2.25
N ILE A 2 -9.07 11.02 -3.27
CA ILE A 2 -8.84 9.58 -3.10
C ILE A 2 -7.39 9.36 -2.65
N HIS A 3 -7.20 8.60 -1.57
CA HIS A 3 -5.91 8.30 -0.96
C HIS A 3 -5.58 6.81 -1.11
N ILE A 4 -4.44 6.52 -1.74
CA ILE A 4 -4.01 5.17 -2.11
C ILE A 4 -2.77 4.80 -1.30
N LEU A 5 -2.76 3.59 -0.73
CA LEU A 5 -1.57 2.97 -0.18
C LEU A 5 -0.97 2.00 -1.20
N VAL A 6 0.28 2.22 -1.60
CA VAL A 6 1.06 1.29 -2.42
C VAL A 6 2.06 0.55 -1.54
N VAL A 7 2.11 -0.78 -1.64
CA VAL A 7 3.08 -1.64 -0.95
C VAL A 7 3.91 -2.39 -1.97
N GLU A 8 5.17 -2.00 -2.13
CA GLU A 8 6.08 -2.43 -3.20
C GLU A 8 7.53 -2.26 -2.74
N ASP A 9 8.33 -3.33 -2.75
CA ASP A 9 9.71 -3.31 -2.24
C ASP A 9 10.74 -2.83 -3.28
N GLU A 10 10.45 -2.94 -4.59
CA GLU A 10 11.29 -2.34 -5.62
C GLU A 10 11.02 -0.82 -5.70
N THR A 11 11.92 -0.03 -5.10
CA THR A 11 11.80 1.44 -5.03
C THR A 11 11.50 2.12 -6.36
N ARG A 12 12.09 1.63 -7.45
CA ARG A 12 11.86 2.17 -8.80
C ARG A 12 10.43 1.94 -9.29
N VAL A 13 9.85 0.78 -9.00
CA VAL A 13 8.45 0.46 -9.34
C VAL A 13 7.51 1.27 -8.46
N ALA A 14 7.80 1.35 -7.16
CA ALA A 14 7.04 2.16 -6.22
C ALA A 14 6.99 3.64 -6.62
N ASP A 15 8.13 4.22 -7.01
CA ASP A 15 8.23 5.61 -7.45
C ASP A 15 7.48 5.86 -8.77
N LEU A 16 7.54 4.91 -9.70
CA LEU A 16 6.79 4.97 -10.97
C LEU A 16 5.28 4.95 -10.72
N LEU A 17 4.80 4.03 -9.88
CA LEU A 17 3.38 3.92 -9.50
C LEU A 17 2.91 5.19 -8.79
N LYS A 18 3.69 5.66 -7.80
CA LYS A 18 3.39 6.88 -7.05
C LYS A 18 3.23 8.06 -8.00
N LYS A 19 4.22 8.29 -8.87
CA LYS A 19 4.19 9.40 -9.82
C LYS A 19 2.97 9.34 -10.75
N GLY A 20 2.69 8.18 -11.35
CA GLY A 20 1.54 8.04 -12.27
C GLY A 20 0.19 8.25 -11.59
N LEU A 21 0.04 7.79 -10.34
CA LEU A 21 -1.16 7.98 -9.54
C LEU A 21 -1.32 9.45 -9.08
N GLU A 22 -0.23 10.08 -8.64
CA GLU A 22 -0.23 11.51 -8.26
C GLU A 22 -0.55 12.41 -9.47
N GLU A 23 0.01 12.12 -10.66
CA GLU A 23 -0.34 12.80 -11.92
C GLU A 23 -1.82 12.63 -12.31
N SER A 24 -2.45 11.54 -11.85
CA SER A 24 -3.88 11.29 -12.03
C SER A 24 -4.76 12.00 -10.98
N GLY A 25 -4.17 12.76 -10.04
CA GLY A 25 -4.88 13.53 -9.03
C GLY A 25 -5.16 12.78 -7.71
N TYR A 26 -4.50 11.64 -7.48
CA TYR A 26 -4.61 10.89 -6.23
C TYR A 26 -3.56 11.33 -5.20
N ASN A 27 -3.90 11.21 -3.91
CA ASN A 27 -2.90 11.25 -2.85
C ASN A 27 -2.32 9.84 -2.70
N VAL A 28 -1.01 9.69 -2.54
CA VAL A 28 -0.36 8.37 -2.53
C VAL A 28 0.63 8.25 -1.38
N SER A 29 0.45 7.22 -0.55
CA SER A 29 1.45 6.75 0.41
C SER A 29 2.15 5.50 -0.12
N VAL A 30 3.44 5.36 0.16
CA VAL A 30 4.25 4.20 -0.24
C VAL A 30 4.81 3.50 1.00
N ALA A 31 4.74 2.17 1.00
CA ALA A 31 5.45 1.28 1.91
C ALA A 31 6.34 0.31 1.14
N TYR A 32 7.53 0.03 1.66
CA TYR A 32 8.53 -0.83 1.00
C TYR A 32 8.55 -2.27 1.53
N ASP A 33 7.66 -2.60 2.44
CA ASP A 33 7.41 -3.97 2.90
C ASP A 33 6.01 -4.05 3.51
N GLY A 34 5.52 -5.28 3.71
CA GLY A 34 4.20 -5.51 4.28
C GLY A 34 4.04 -4.91 5.69
N ALA A 35 5.09 -4.92 6.53
CA ALA A 35 5.00 -4.48 7.92
C ALA A 35 4.84 -2.95 8.01
N MET A 36 5.57 -2.22 7.17
CA MET A 36 5.41 -0.79 6.95
C MET A 36 4.03 -0.50 6.37
N GLY A 37 3.57 -1.28 5.38
CA GLY A 37 2.23 -1.16 4.82
C GLY A 37 1.14 -1.29 5.89
N LEU A 38 1.25 -2.28 6.77
CA LEU A 38 0.30 -2.50 7.86
C LEU A 38 0.33 -1.39 8.90
N ARG A 39 1.52 -0.85 9.21
CA ARG A 39 1.65 0.33 10.09
C ARG A 39 1.00 1.57 9.49
N LEU A 40 1.23 1.83 8.21
CA LEU A 40 0.62 2.95 7.50
C LEU A 40 -0.89 2.81 7.48
N PHE A 41 -1.40 1.64 7.09
CA PHE A 41 -2.83 1.35 7.05
C PHE A 41 -3.53 1.57 8.40
N LYS A 42 -2.86 1.28 9.52
CA LYS A 42 -3.39 1.54 10.87
C LYS A 42 -3.35 3.02 11.29
N SER A 43 -2.53 3.83 10.63
CA SER A 43 -2.27 5.22 11.01
C SER A 43 -3.05 6.26 10.20
N ALA A 44 -3.64 5.85 9.07
CA ALA A 44 -4.37 6.73 8.17
C ALA A 44 -5.51 5.96 7.49
N VAL A 45 -6.48 6.71 6.93
CA VAL A 45 -7.55 6.15 6.11
C VAL A 45 -7.11 6.14 4.64
N TYR A 46 -7.37 5.02 3.98
CA TYR A 46 -7.08 4.79 2.57
C TYR A 46 -8.33 4.29 1.87
N ASP A 47 -8.61 4.82 0.68
CA ASP A 47 -9.72 4.36 -0.17
C ASP A 47 -9.35 3.10 -0.95
N PHE A 48 -8.06 2.96 -1.30
CA PHE A 48 -7.53 1.80 -2.01
C PHE A 48 -6.16 1.38 -1.47
N VAL A 49 -5.91 0.07 -1.53
CA VAL A 49 -4.61 -0.54 -1.25
C VAL A 49 -4.18 -1.33 -2.48
N ILE A 50 -2.97 -1.04 -2.97
CA ILE A 50 -2.29 -1.78 -4.04
C ILE A 50 -1.05 -2.42 -3.41
N SER A 51 -0.93 -3.74 -3.49
CA SER A 51 0.19 -4.48 -2.90
C SER A 51 0.78 -5.41 -3.94
N ASP A 52 2.11 -5.47 -4.02
CA ASP A 52 2.78 -6.60 -4.65
C ASP A 52 2.51 -7.88 -3.84
N VAL A 53 2.47 -9.01 -4.55
CA VAL A 53 2.36 -10.35 -4.01
C VAL A 53 3.68 -10.78 -3.38
N ILE A 54 4.80 -10.53 -4.05
CA ILE A 54 6.12 -10.96 -3.61
C ILE A 54 6.74 -9.84 -2.77
N LEU A 55 6.62 -9.95 -1.45
CA LEU A 55 7.21 -8.99 -0.52
C LEU A 55 8.11 -9.72 0.49
N PRO A 56 9.16 -9.07 1.01
CA PRO A 56 10.02 -9.65 2.02
C PRO A 56 9.29 -9.78 3.38
N ASN A 57 9.57 -10.88 4.08
CA ASN A 57 9.06 -11.23 5.42
C ASN A 57 7.54 -11.48 5.54
N MET A 58 6.71 -10.59 5.01
CA MET A 58 5.26 -10.72 4.94
C MET A 58 4.82 -10.50 3.50
N ASN A 59 4.29 -11.55 2.87
CA ASN A 59 3.88 -11.45 1.46
C ASN A 59 2.58 -10.65 1.30
N GLY A 60 2.26 -10.27 0.06
CA GLY A 60 1.08 -9.46 -0.24
C GLY A 60 -0.24 -10.09 0.18
N PHE A 61 -0.36 -11.42 0.15
CA PHE A 61 -1.58 -12.12 0.57
C PHE A 61 -1.79 -12.05 2.09
N GLU A 62 -0.72 -12.25 2.87
CA GLU A 62 -0.72 -12.11 4.32
C GLU A 62 -1.06 -10.67 4.72
N PHE A 63 -0.39 -9.69 4.10
CA PHE A 63 -0.69 -8.28 4.29
C PHE A 63 -2.17 -7.97 3.99
N CYS A 64 -2.69 -8.39 2.83
CA CYS A 64 -4.09 -8.18 2.48
C CYS A 64 -5.07 -8.86 3.46
N LYS A 65 -4.70 -10.01 4.02
CA LYS A 65 -5.50 -10.71 5.03
C LYS A 65 -5.58 -9.89 6.31
N GLU A 66 -4.47 -9.33 6.78
CA GLU A 66 -4.42 -8.45 7.96
C GLU A 66 -5.22 -7.17 7.73
N VAL A 67 -5.05 -6.53 6.56
CA VAL A 67 -5.82 -5.34 6.17
C VAL A 67 -7.33 -5.60 6.21
N ARG A 68 -7.80 -6.70 5.62
CA ARG A 68 -9.23 -7.09 5.67
C ARG A 68 -9.71 -7.43 7.07
N ALA A 69 -8.86 -7.99 7.93
CA ALA A 69 -9.22 -8.29 9.31
C ALA A 69 -9.41 -7.02 10.15
N ILE A 70 -8.68 -5.95 9.82
CA ILE A 70 -8.79 -4.62 10.44
C ILE A 70 -9.99 -3.86 9.86
N ASN A 71 -10.18 -3.92 8.55
CA ASN A 71 -11.24 -3.21 7.83
C ASN A 71 -12.56 -4.00 7.83
N LYS A 72 -13.24 -4.02 8.99
CA LYS A 72 -14.50 -4.77 9.19
C LYS A 72 -15.78 -4.02 8.79
N GLU A 73 -15.70 -3.14 7.80
CA GLU A 73 -16.88 -2.46 7.21
C GLU A 73 -17.22 -3.02 5.84
#